data_AF-A0A4R6SA43-F1
#
_entry.id   AF-A0A4R6SA43-F1
#
_cell.length_a   1.000
_cell.length_b   1.000
_cell.length_c   1.000
_cell.angle_alpha   90.00
_cell.angle_beta   90.00
_cell.angle_gamma   90.00
#
_symmetry.space_group_name_H-M   'P 1'
#
loop_
_entity.id
_entity.type
_entity.pdbx_description
1 polymer ?
#
loop_
_entity_poly.entity_id
_entity_poly.type
_entity_poly.pdbx_seq_one_letter_code
_entity_poly.pdbx_strand_id
1 'polypeptide(L)'
;MAPGFEMNTQEVDGHAKTACELAEQLRSARTTWDGATRDGGNACGMDITSKAYTAMQDAWFDEIGVYISVLEQLCEAMHTAAQQSGSDDDAAAQALTAGRGGQGVQ
;
A
#
# COMPACT_ATOMS: atom_id res chain seq x y z
N MET A 1 4.28 22.69 -25.98
CA MET A 1 4.66 22.56 -24.57
C MET A 1 3.50 21.83 -23.92
N ALA A 2 3.66 20.53 -23.62
CA ALA A 2 2.59 19.76 -22.99
C ALA A 2 2.27 20.40 -21.63
N PRO A 3 0.99 20.57 -21.25
CA PRO A 3 0.66 21.07 -19.93
C PRO A 3 1.33 20.15 -18.90
N GLY A 4 2.18 20.73 -18.05
CA GLY A 4 2.73 20.01 -16.93
C GLY A 4 1.56 19.55 -16.07
N PHE A 5 1.42 18.24 -15.90
CA PHE A 5 0.53 17.71 -14.89
C PHE A 5 1.13 18.13 -13.54
N GLU A 6 0.58 19.19 -12.93
CA GLU A 6 0.82 19.45 -11.51
C GLU A 6 0.22 18.28 -10.74
N MET A 7 1.07 17.34 -10.36
CA MET A 7 0.69 16.26 -9.47
C MET A 7 0.44 16.87 -8.09
N ASN A 8 -0.80 16.84 -7.62
CA ASN A 8 -1.14 17.26 -6.27
C ASN A 8 -0.60 16.23 -5.28
N THR A 9 0.63 16.45 -4.81
CA THR A 9 1.36 15.54 -3.90
C THR A 9 0.60 15.28 -2.60
N GLN A 10 -0.24 16.23 -2.17
CA GLN A 10 -1.05 16.12 -0.96
C GLN A 10 -2.24 15.15 -1.13
N GLU A 11 -2.86 15.13 -2.31
CA GLU A 11 -3.87 14.11 -2.65
C GLU A 11 -3.24 12.73 -2.82
N VAL A 12 -2.07 12.65 -3.47
CA VAL A 12 -1.33 11.38 -3.63
C VAL A 12 -0.95 10.78 -2.28
N ASP A 13 -0.47 11.59 -1.34
CA ASP A 13 -0.12 11.14 0.02
C ASP A 13 -1.36 10.68 0.81
N GLY A 14 -2.50 11.38 0.67
CA GLY A 14 -3.78 10.98 1.25
C GLY A 14 -4.29 9.64 0.71
N HIS A 15 -4.18 9.42 -0.60
CA HIS A 15 -4.51 8.15 -1.24
C HIS A 15 -3.54 7.03 -0.87
N ALA A 16 -2.26 7.35 -0.66
CA ALA A 16 -1.26 6.41 -0.18
C ALA A 16 -1.60 5.88 1.21
N LYS A 17 -1.87 6.79 2.14
CA LYS A 17 -2.28 6.43 3.50
C LYS A 17 -3.55 5.56 3.49
N THR A 18 -4.51 5.90 2.64
CA THR A 18 -5.75 5.12 2.50
C THR A 18 -5.49 3.69 1.99
N ALA A 19 -4.58 3.52 1.03
CA ALA A 19 -4.20 2.20 0.52
C ALA A 19 -3.49 1.35 1.57
N CYS A 20 -2.55 1.94 2.34
CA CYS A 20 -1.86 1.25 3.42
C CYS A 20 -2.84 0.83 4.54
N GLU A 21 -3.72 1.75 4.98
CA GLU A 21 -4.74 1.47 6.00
C GLU A 21 -5.70 0.36 5.55
N LEU A 22 -6.11 0.34 4.28
CA LEU A 22 -6.98 -0.70 3.75
C LEU A 22 -6.27 -2.06 3.69
N ALA A 23 -4.99 -2.10 3.31
CA ALA A 23 -4.20 -3.33 3.35
C ALA A 23 -4.11 -3.92 4.76
N GLU A 24 -3.85 -3.07 5.76
CA GLU A 24 -3.80 -3.47 7.17
C GLU A 24 -5.16 -3.97 7.67
N GLN A 25 -6.24 -3.27 7.34
CA GLN A 25 -7.61 -3.69 7.71
C GLN A 25 -7.96 -5.05 7.10
N LEU A 26 -7.63 -5.29 5.83
CA LEU A 26 -7.86 -6.59 5.17
C LEU A 26 -7.01 -7.70 5.80
N ARG A 27 -5.74 -7.43 6.13
CA ARG A 27 -4.88 -8.39 6.85
C ARG A 27 -5.44 -8.74 8.23
N SER A 28 -5.92 -7.74 8.97
CA SER A 28 -6.55 -7.91 10.28
C SER A 28 -7.85 -8.73 10.18
N ALA A 29 -8.72 -8.40 9.21
CA ALA A 29 -9.95 -9.13 8.96
C ALA A 29 -9.68 -10.60 8.60
N ARG A 30 -8.71 -10.86 7.71
CA ARG A 30 -8.27 -12.22 7.36
C ARG A 30 -7.77 -12.99 8.58
N THR A 31 -6.92 -12.38 9.39
CA THR A 31 -6.35 -13.02 10.59
C THR A 31 -7.44 -13.35 11.62
N THR A 32 -8.39 -12.42 11.81
CA THR A 32 -9.54 -12.61 12.70
C THR A 32 -10.42 -13.75 12.20
N TRP A 33 -10.70 -13.78 10.89
CA TRP A 33 -11.48 -14.87 10.31
C TRP A 33 -10.78 -16.22 10.46
N ASP A 34 -9.49 -16.30 10.12
CA ASP A 34 -8.70 -17.52 10.27
C ASP A 34 -8.76 -18.01 11.72
N GLY A 35 -8.49 -17.13 12.69
CA GLY A 35 -8.57 -17.47 14.11
C GLY A 35 -9.95 -17.97 14.56
N ALA A 36 -11.03 -17.36 14.07
CA ALA A 36 -12.39 -17.73 14.44
C ALA A 36 -12.86 -19.03 13.77
N THR A 37 -12.26 -19.42 12.66
CA THR A 37 -12.82 -20.46 11.78
C THR A 37 -11.87 -21.60 11.42
N ARG A 38 -10.65 -21.56 11.94
CA ARG A 38 -9.61 -22.60 11.76
C ARG A 38 -10.11 -24.02 11.98
N ASP A 39 -10.99 -24.22 12.96
CA ASP A 39 -11.56 -25.54 13.29
C ASP A 39 -12.94 -25.79 12.65
N GLY A 40 -13.44 -24.86 11.84
CA GLY A 40 -14.78 -24.86 11.26
C GLY A 40 -15.06 -26.09 10.39
N GLY A 41 -14.05 -26.56 9.64
CA GLY A 41 -14.17 -27.79 8.84
C GLY A 41 -14.39 -29.03 9.71
N ASN A 42 -13.73 -29.11 10.86
CA ASN A 42 -13.87 -30.23 11.79
C ASN A 42 -15.15 -30.16 12.63
N ALA A 43 -15.73 -28.96 12.82
CA ALA A 43 -16.95 -28.76 13.60
C ALA A 43 -18.18 -29.48 13.00
N CYS A 44 -18.22 -29.70 11.68
CA CYS A 44 -19.33 -30.38 11.02
C CYS A 44 -19.31 -31.91 11.17
N GLY A 45 -18.21 -32.52 11.64
CA GLY A 45 -18.10 -33.97 11.90
C GLY A 45 -18.21 -34.87 10.66
N MET A 46 -18.31 -34.29 9.46
CA MET A 46 -18.41 -35.00 8.18
C MET A 46 -17.23 -34.62 7.28
N ASP A 47 -16.52 -35.61 6.75
CA ASP A 47 -15.32 -35.43 5.91
C ASP A 47 -15.58 -34.56 4.67
N ILE A 48 -16.73 -34.76 3.99
CA ILE A 48 -17.13 -33.94 2.84
C ILE A 48 -17.30 -32.47 3.21
N THR A 49 -17.92 -32.18 4.35
CA THR A 49 -18.18 -30.81 4.80
C THR A 49 -16.89 -30.14 5.25
N SER A 50 -15.98 -30.89 5.90
CA SER A 50 -14.65 -30.41 6.26
C SER A 50 -13.85 -30.01 5.02
N LYS A 51 -13.79 -30.88 4.00
CA LYS A 51 -13.10 -30.60 2.74
C LYS A 51 -13.69 -29.42 1.98
N ALA A 52 -15.02 -29.34 1.89
CA ALA A 52 -15.69 -28.23 1.23
C ALA A 52 -15.44 -26.90 1.95
N TYR A 53 -15.45 -26.93 3.29
CA TYR A 53 -15.15 -25.76 4.12
C TYR A 53 -13.71 -25.27 3.91
N THR A 54 -12.73 -26.18 4.01
CA THR A 54 -11.32 -25.86 3.80
C THR A 54 -11.08 -25.32 2.39
N ALA A 55 -11.64 -25.95 1.35
CA ALA A 55 -11.50 -25.46 -0.03
C ALA A 55 -12.09 -24.05 -0.23
N MET A 56 -13.23 -23.76 0.41
CA MET A 56 -13.83 -22.42 0.38
C MET A 56 -12.94 -21.40 1.09
N GLN A 57 -12.40 -21.76 2.26
CA GLN A 57 -11.52 -20.90 3.05
C GLN A 57 -10.22 -20.60 2.29
N ASP A 58 -9.59 -21.61 1.69
CA ASP A 58 -8.37 -21.48 0.90
C ASP A 58 -8.59 -20.56 -0.31
N ALA A 59 -9.65 -20.79 -1.10
CA ALA A 59 -9.95 -19.98 -2.27
C ALA A 59 -10.18 -18.49 -1.92
N TRP A 60 -10.86 -18.23 -0.79
CA TRP A 60 -11.06 -16.87 -0.33
C TRP A 60 -9.76 -16.23 0.19
N PHE A 61 -8.93 -16.99 0.91
CA PHE A 61 -7.64 -16.49 1.40
C PHE A 61 -6.66 -16.18 0.28
N ASP A 62 -6.68 -16.96 -0.80
CA ASP A 62 -5.94 -16.67 -2.02
C ASP A 62 -6.39 -15.35 -2.63
N GLU A 63 -7.71 -15.14 -2.79
CA GLU A 63 -8.26 -13.91 -3.36
C GLU A 63 -7.93 -12.67 -2.50
N ILE A 64 -8.16 -12.74 -1.18
CA ILE A 64 -7.81 -11.66 -0.24
C ILE A 64 -6.30 -11.40 -0.25
N GLY A 65 -5.48 -12.44 -0.37
CA GLY A 65 -4.03 -12.33 -0.48
C GLY A 65 -3.59 -11.49 -1.67
N VAL A 66 -4.26 -11.62 -2.82
CA VAL A 66 -4.02 -10.79 -4.01
C VAL A 66 -4.36 -9.33 -3.72
N TYR A 67 -5.52 -9.03 -3.14
CA TYR A 67 -5.91 -7.66 -2.83
C TYR A 67 -4.96 -6.98 -1.85
N ILE A 68 -4.57 -7.68 -0.77
CA ILE A 68 -3.57 -7.18 0.19
C ILE A 68 -2.26 -6.87 -0.55
N SER A 69 -1.77 -7.80 -1.37
CA SER A 69 -0.49 -7.64 -2.08
C SER A 69 -0.50 -6.44 -3.04
N VAL A 70 -1.62 -6.20 -3.73
CA VAL A 70 -1.76 -5.06 -4.64
C VAL A 70 -1.79 -3.74 -3.86
N LEU A 71 -2.51 -3.68 -2.74
CA LEU A 71 -2.58 -2.49 -1.90
C LEU A 71 -1.23 -2.15 -1.24
N GLU A 72 -0.47 -3.17 -0.84
CA GLU A 72 0.88 -3.00 -0.29
C GLU A 72 1.86 -2.49 -1.35
N GLN A 73 1.85 -3.08 -2.55
CA GLN A 73 2.67 -2.58 -3.67
C GLN A 73 2.33 -1.14 -4.04
N LEU A 74 1.04 -0.80 -4.02
CA LEU A 74 0.57 0.56 -4.28
C LEU A 74 1.05 1.54 -3.19
N CYS A 75 0.95 1.14 -1.92
CA CYS A 75 1.47 1.88 -0.77
C CYS A 75 2.99 2.14 -0.90
N GLU A 76 3.79 1.11 -1.21
CA GLU A 76 5.24 1.22 -1.40
C GLU A 76 5.63 2.11 -2.59
N ALA A 77 4.92 1.98 -3.71
CA ALA A 77 5.17 2.79 -4.90
C ALA A 77 4.93 4.28 -4.65
N MET A 78 3.85 4.63 -3.93
CA MET A 78 3.56 6.02 -3.58
C MET A 78 4.54 6.58 -2.55
N HIS A 79 4.96 5.81 -1.55
CA HIS A 79 6.02 6.25 -0.63
C HIS A 79 7.34 6.51 -1.34
N THR A 80 7.70 5.65 -2.29
CA THR A 80 8.91 5.82 -3.11
C THR A 80 8.83 7.09 -3.96
N ALA A 81 7.68 7.33 -4.59
CA ALA A 81 7.44 8.54 -5.39
C ALA A 81 7.52 9.82 -4.54
N ALA A 82 6.89 9.83 -3.35
CA ALA A 82 6.93 10.98 -2.45
C ALA A 82 8.35 11.29 -1.95
N GLN A 83 9.14 10.27 -1.62
CA GLN A 83 10.55 10.43 -1.22
C GLN A 83 11.41 10.99 -2.37
N GLN A 84 11.20 10.51 -3.60
CA GLN A 84 11.91 11.02 -4.77
C GLN A 84 11.60 12.50 -5.03
N SER A 85 10.32 12.89 -5.03
CA SER A 85 9.94 14.30 -5.22
C SER A 85 10.51 15.23 -4.14
N GLY A 86 10.50 14.81 -2.87
CA GLY A 86 11.10 15.59 -1.78
C GLY A 86 12.62 15.75 -1.94
N SER A 87 13.31 14.72 -2.41
CA SER A 87 14.76 14.78 -2.65
C SER A 87 15.14 15.69 -3.82
N ASP A 88 14.31 15.71 -4.88
CA ASP A 88 14.50 16.58 -6.03
C ASP A 88 14.25 18.05 -5.67
N ASP A 89 13.22 18.32 -4.85
CA ASP A 89 12.93 19.67 -4.33
C ASP A 89 14.05 20.17 -3.40
N ASP A 90 14.56 19.32 -2.50
CA ASP A 90 15.70 19.67 -1.63
C ASP A 90 16.98 19.91 -2.44
N ALA A 91 17.23 19.10 -3.47
CA ALA A 91 18.37 19.28 -4.37
C ALA A 91 18.24 20.58 -5.19
N ALA A 92 17.06 20.89 -5.70
CA ALA A 92 16.77 22.13 -6.40
C ALA A 92 16.90 23.36 -5.47
N ALA A 93 16.38 23.27 -4.24
CA ALA A 93 16.49 24.31 -3.23
C ALA A 93 17.95 24.56 -2.82
N GLN A 94 18.75 23.49 -2.66
CA GLN A 94 20.19 23.58 -2.40
C GLN A 94 20.95 24.20 -3.58
N ALA A 95 20.62 23.85 -4.82
CA ALA A 95 21.23 24.45 -6.01
C ALA A 95 20.92 25.96 -6.12
N LEU A 96 19.69 26.37 -5.81
CA LEU A 96 19.27 27.77 -5.80
C LEU A 96 19.94 28.59 -4.68
N THR A 97 20.11 28.01 -3.50
CA THR A 97 20.83 28.66 -2.39
C THR A 97 22.34 28.71 -2.63
N ALA A 98 22.94 27.67 -3.21
CA ALA A 98 24.34 27.66 -3.63
C ALA A 98 24.61 28.69 -4.76
N GLY A 99 23.68 28.83 -5.72
CA GLY A 99 23.76 29.82 -6.79
C GLY A 99 23.60 31.27 -6.32
N ARG A 100 22.75 31.52 -5.31
CA ARG A 100 22.59 32.86 -4.70
C ARG A 100 23.77 33.28 -3.80
N GLY A 101 24.55 32.34 -3.29
CA GLY A 101 25.79 32.64 -2.56
C GLY A 101 26.96 33.11 -3.45
N GLY A 102 26.84 32.99 -4.77
CA GLY A 102 27.90 33.32 -5.73
C GLY A 102 27.79 34.69 -6.43
N GLN A 103 26.65 35.39 -6.35
CA GLN A 103 26.46 36.71 -6.99
C GLN A 103 26.77 37.88 -6.04
N GLY A 104 27.94 37.82 -5.40
CA GLY A 104 28.34 38.80 -4.39
C GLY A 104 29.81 39.19 -4.42
N VAL A 105 30.57 39.00 -5.51
CA VAL A 105 31.89 39.62 -5.66
C VAL A 105 32.21 39.83 -7.15
N GLN A 106 32.47 41.09 -7.49
CA GLN A 106 32.92 41.72 -8.77
C GLN A 106 31.86 42.23 -9.73
#